data_AF-A0A392VHE4-F1
#
_entry.id   AF-A0A392VHE4-F1
#
_cell.length_a   1.000
_cell.length_b   1.000
_cell.length_c   1.000
_cell.angle_alpha   90.00
_cell.angle_beta   90.00
_cell.angle_gamma   90.00
#
_symmetry.space_group_name_H-M   'P 1'
#
loop_
_entity.id
_entity.type
_entity.pdbx_description
1 polymer ?
#
loop_
_entity_poly.entity_id
_entity_poly.type
_entity_poly.pdbx_seq_one_letter_code
_entity_poly.pdbx_strand_id
1 'polypeptide(L)' 'MAHHDVSRILIDQGSSCDVMYQVLFEKLGLKRKDLSSYEGADLQGFNGSTIR' A
#
# COMPACT_ATOMS: atom_id res chain seq x y z
N MET A 1 -23.53 -15.11 4.22
CA MET A 1 -22.69 -14.01 3.68
C MET A 1 -22.28 -13.15 4.87
N ALA A 2 -21.00 -13.05 5.17
CA ALA A 2 -20.54 -12.35 6.37
C ALA A 2 -20.69 -10.84 6.17
N HIS A 3 -21.60 -10.22 6.94
CA HIS A 3 -21.84 -8.79 6.95
C HIS A 3 -20.75 -8.12 7.79
N HIS A 4 -19.59 -7.89 7.19
CA HIS A 4 -18.54 -7.11 7.84
C HIS A 4 -18.84 -5.62 7.65
N ASP A 5 -18.77 -4.87 8.74
CA ASP A 5 -18.95 -3.42 8.75
C ASP A 5 -17.69 -2.76 8.16
N VAL A 6 -17.59 -2.78 6.82
CA VAL A 6 -16.45 -2.26 6.09
C VAL A 6 -16.63 -0.75 5.94
N SER A 7 -15.82 0.02 6.67
CA SER A 7 -15.91 1.48 6.72
C SER A 7 -15.22 2.20 5.55
N ARG A 8 -14.29 1.52 4.85
CA ARG A 8 -13.64 2.04 3.64
C ARG A 8 -13.02 0.90 2.83
N ILE A 9 -13.20 0.93 1.51
CA ILE A 9 -12.57 0.01 0.56
C ILE A 9 -11.64 0.83 -0.33
N LEU A 10 -10.38 0.41 -0.44
CA LEU A 10 -9.47 0.88 -1.49
C LEU A 10 -9.54 -0.12 -2.63
N ILE A 11 -10.10 0.29 -3.77
CA ILE A 11 -10.08 -0.51 -4.99
C ILE A 11 -8.91 -0.02 -5.82
N ASP A 12 -7.88 -0.85 -5.90
CA ASP A 12 -6.70 -0.60 -6.70
C ASP A 12 -6.84 -1.30 -8.06
N GLN A 13 -7.28 -0.54 -9.07
CA GLN A 13 -7.37 -1.00 -10.46
C GLN A 13 -6.18 -0.45 -11.24
N GLY A 14 -4.98 -0.98 -10.98
CA GLY A 14 -3.81 -0.73 -11.80
C GLY A 14 -2.68 0.09 -11.17
N SER A 15 -2.49 0.04 -9.86
CA SER A 15 -1.25 0.54 -9.25
C SER A 15 -0.03 -0.17 -9.85
N SER A 16 1.03 0.61 -10.07
CA SER A 16 2.33 0.11 -10.49
C SER A 16 3.10 -0.60 -9.36
N CYS A 17 2.53 -0.68 -8.15
CA CYS A 17 3.15 -1.30 -6.99
C CYS A 17 2.14 -2.00 -6.06
N ASP A 18 2.59 -3.10 -5.45
CA ASP A 18 1.86 -3.77 -4.38
C ASP A 18 1.89 -2.91 -3.11
N VAL A 19 0.70 -2.61 -2.56
CA VAL A 19 0.57 -1.84 -1.31
C VAL A 19 0.25 -2.77 -0.14
N MET A 20 1.04 -2.71 0.92
CA MET A 20 0.81 -3.46 2.16
C MET A 20 0.55 -2.51 3.33
N TYR A 21 -0.43 -2.86 4.18
CA TYR A 21 -0.66 -2.14 5.42
C TYR A 21 0.51 -2.29 6.39
N GLN A 22 0.99 -1.19 6.94
CA GLN A 22 2.12 -1.17 7.88
C GLN A 22 1.91 -2.11 9.08
N VAL A 23 0.70 -2.14 9.66
CA VAL A 23 0.39 -3.02 10.80
C VAL A 23 0.55 -4.51 10.43
N LEU A 24 0.21 -4.89 9.20
CA LEU A 24 0.40 -6.26 8.73
C LEU A 24 1.89 -6.56 8.53
N PHE A 25 2.62 -5.65 7.89
CA PHE A 25 4.07 -5.74 7.69
C PHE A 25 4.80 -6.00 9.02
N GLU A 26 4.47 -5.22 10.06
CA GLU A 26 5.03 -5.36 11.40
C GLU A 26 4.64 -6.69 12.07
N LYS A 27 3.37 -7.10 11.97
CA LYS A 27 2.88 -8.38 12.54
C LYS A 27 3.50 -9.60 11.88
N LEU A 28 3.89 -9.51 10.62
CA LEU A 28 4.63 -10.56 9.92
C LEU A 28 6.12 -10.60 10.32
N GLY A 29 6.60 -9.67 11.14
CA GLY A 29 7.98 -9.61 11.59
C GLY A 29 8.96 -9.10 10.52
N LEU A 30 8.44 -8.51 9.44
CA LEU A 30 9.24 -7.92 8.38
C LEU A 30 9.93 -6.63 8.87
N LYS A 31 11.08 -6.35 8.29
CA LYS A 31 11.95 -5.22 8.65
C LYS A 31 12.33 -4.44 7.41
N ARG A 32 12.84 -3.23 7.59
CA ARG A 32 13.27 -2.36 6.48
C ARG A 32 14.24 -3.04 5.49
N LYS A 33 15.09 -3.94 5.98
CA LYS A 33 16.04 -4.71 5.15
C LYS A 33 15.37 -5.72 4.20
N ASP A 34 14.11 -6.08 4.49
CA ASP A 34 13.31 -7.00 3.70
C ASP A 34 12.51 -6.25 2.61
N LEU A 35 12.58 -4.92 2.58
CA LEU A 35 12.01 -4.07 1.53
C LEU A 35 13.05 -3.81 0.45
N SER A 36 12.62 -3.90 -0.82
CA SER A 36 13.35 -3.33 -1.94
C SER A 36 12.98 -1.86 -2.12
N SER A 37 13.95 -1.04 -2.55
CA SER A 37 13.66 0.30 -3.03
C SER A 37 12.68 0.23 -4.20
N TYR A 38 11.75 1.18 -4.24
CA TYR A 38 10.86 1.33 -5.38
C TYR A 38 11.57 2.14 -6.46
N GLU A 39 11.88 1.50 -7.58
CA GLU A 39 12.59 2.09 -8.73
C GLU A 39 11.62 2.45 -9.88
N GLY A 40 10.31 2.48 -9.60
CA GLY A 40 9.28 2.73 -10.60
C GLY A 40 9.04 4.21 -10.91
N ALA A 41 7.92 4.50 -11.57
CA ALA A 41 7.50 5.87 -11.86
C ALA A 41 7.07 6.60 -10.59
N ASP A 42 7.11 7.94 -10.59
CA ASP A 42 6.78 8.75 -9.43
C ASP A 42 5.43 8.37 -8.81
N LEU A 43 5.39 8.33 -7.47
CA LEU A 43 4.17 7.99 -6.74
C LEU A 43 3.27 9.23 -6.64
N GLN A 44 2.04 9.11 -7.11
CA GLN A 44 1.04 10.17 -6.99
C GLN A 44 0.11 9.91 -5.81
N GLY A 45 0.04 10.86 -4.87
CA GLY A 45 -0.90 10.84 -3.76
C GLY A 45 -2.32 11.23 -4.21
N PHE A 46 -3.32 10.85 -3.41
CA PHE A 46 -4.74 11.17 -3.67
C PHE A 46 -5.06 12.66 -3.70
N ASN A 47 -4.19 13.50 -3.13
CA ASN A 47 -4.25 14.96 -3.20
C ASN A 47 -3.64 15.52 -4.50
N GLY A 48 -3.22 14.67 -5.42
CA GLY A 48 -2.55 15.02 -6.67
C GLY A 48 -1.06 15.36 -6.53
N SER A 49 -0.48 15.34 -5.32
CA SER A 49 0.95 15.58 -5.13
C SER A 49 1.78 14.38 -5.58
N THR A 50 2.94 14.64 -6.17
CA THR A 50 3.84 13.59 -6.67
C THR A 50 5.12 13.55 -5.83
N ILE A 51 5.57 12.34 -5.47
CA ILE A 51 6.85 12.10 -4.80
C ILE A 51 7.70 11.12 -5.62
N ARG A 52 9.01 11.31 -5.57
CA ARG A 52 9.99 10.41 -6.17
C ARG A 52 10.77 9.68 -5.09
#